data_AF-A0A0Q5E2Q1-F1
#
_entry.id   AF-A0A0Q5E2Q1-F1
#
_cell.length_a   1.000
_cell.length_b   1.000
_cell.length_c   1.000
_cell.angle_alpha   90.00
_cell.angle_beta   90.00
_cell.angle_gamma   90.00
#
_symmetry.space_group_name_H-M   'P 1'
#
loop_
_entity.id
_entity.type
_entity.pdbx_description
1 polymer ?
#
loop_
_entity_poly.entity_id
_entity_poly.type
_entity_poly.pdbx_seq_one_letter_code
_entity_poly.pdbx_strand_id
1 'polypeptide(L)'
;MKKISEEREAAEGKVMKIYKESSPAIENLFEWAYINHVAWSAALLLLAVVVWLSVVLIGVENQRHALATKQCQDKVFTTEIDKKCLRTVQSREHWWQHLQYALTHSGGDD
;
A
#
# COMPACT_ATOMS: atom_id res chain seq x y z
N MET A 1 -50.15 36.94 -25.60
CA MET A 1 -48.70 37.15 -25.84
C MET A 1 -47.93 37.42 -24.53
N LYS A 2 -48.25 38.45 -23.73
CA LYS A 2 -47.54 38.75 -22.46
C LYS A 2 -47.44 37.58 -21.46
N LYS A 3 -48.50 36.79 -21.30
CA LYS A 3 -48.48 35.64 -20.37
C LYS A 3 -47.46 34.56 -20.76
N ILE A 4 -47.25 34.36 -22.07
CA ILE A 4 -46.32 33.35 -22.60
C ILE A 4 -44.86 33.84 -22.43
N SER A 5 -44.61 35.15 -22.51
CA SER A 5 -43.27 35.69 -22.24
C SER A 5 -42.90 35.61 -20.77
N GLU A 6 -43.84 35.88 -19.86
CA GLU A 6 -43.61 35.78 -18.40
C GLU A 6 -43.32 34.34 -17.96
N GLU A 7 -44.07 33.35 -18.48
CA GLU A 7 -43.82 31.93 -18.18
C GLU A 7 -42.45 31.46 -18.71
N ARG A 8 -42.04 31.96 -19.86
CA ARG A 8 -40.73 31.66 -20.45
C ARG A 8 -39.59 32.28 -19.65
N GLU A 9 -39.72 33.55 -19.22
CA GLU A 9 -38.73 34.20 -18.38
C GLU A 9 -38.58 33.51 -17.02
N ALA A 10 -39.69 33.03 -16.43
CA ALA A 10 -39.66 32.24 -15.20
C ALA A 10 -38.95 30.88 -15.38
N ALA A 11 -39.18 30.22 -16.52
CA ALA A 11 -38.50 28.97 -16.86
C ALA A 11 -37.00 29.17 -17.09
N GLU A 12 -36.62 30.21 -17.84
CA GLU A 12 -35.22 30.57 -18.09
C GLU A 12 -34.50 30.94 -16.78
N GLY A 13 -35.16 31.67 -15.87
CA GLY A 13 -34.62 31.98 -14.54
C GLY A 13 -34.41 30.74 -13.68
N LYS A 14 -35.32 29.76 -13.74
CA LYS A 14 -35.17 28.48 -13.01
C LYS A 14 -34.02 27.65 -13.55
N VAL A 15 -33.87 27.59 -14.88
CA VAL A 15 -32.73 26.90 -15.53
C VAL A 15 -31.42 27.59 -15.15
N MET A 16 -31.37 28.93 -15.21
CA MET A 16 -30.18 29.69 -14.84
C MET A 16 -29.77 29.48 -13.39
N LYS A 17 -30.74 29.37 -12.47
CA LYS A 17 -30.48 29.04 -11.06
C LYS A 17 -29.85 27.66 -10.92
N ILE A 18 -30.39 26.65 -11.60
CA ILE A 18 -29.85 25.28 -11.58
C ILE A 18 -28.40 25.28 -12.11
N TYR A 19 -28.13 25.97 -13.23
CA TYR A 19 -26.78 26.10 -13.78
C TYR A 19 -25.80 26.78 -12.82
N LYS A 20 -26.24 27.83 -12.12
CA LYS A 20 -25.41 28.55 -11.15
C LYS A 20 -25.08 27.68 -9.93
N GLU A 21 -26.03 26.87 -9.48
CA GLU A 21 -25.90 26.00 -8.33
C GLU A 21 -25.09 24.72 -8.65
N SER A 22 -25.11 24.27 -9.91
CA SER A 22 -24.26 23.19 -10.40
C SER A 22 -22.85 23.64 -10.79
N SER A 23 -22.57 24.94 -10.81
CA SER A 23 -21.23 25.44 -11.12
C SER A 23 -20.27 25.00 -10.01
N PRO A 24 -19.14 24.38 -10.35
CA PRO A 24 -18.16 23.97 -9.35
C PRO A 24 -17.66 25.19 -8.57
N ALA A 25 -17.52 25.06 -7.25
CA ALA A 25 -16.98 26.11 -6.38
C ALA A 25 -15.46 26.24 -6.56
N ILE A 26 -15.04 26.82 -7.69
CA ILE A 26 -13.65 26.85 -8.20
C ILE A 26 -12.66 27.33 -7.12
N GLU A 27 -13.10 28.25 -6.25
CA GLU A 27 -12.33 28.79 -5.13
C GLU A 27 -11.76 27.71 -4.21
N ASN A 28 -12.54 26.66 -3.91
CA ASN A 28 -12.11 25.59 -2.98
C ASN A 28 -11.71 24.31 -3.72
N LEU A 29 -12.11 24.12 -4.99
CA LEU A 29 -11.85 22.87 -5.73
C LEU A 29 -10.35 22.52 -5.78
N PHE A 30 -9.49 23.52 -6.00
CA PHE A 30 -8.05 23.29 -6.12
C PHE A 30 -7.39 22.86 -4.80
N GLU A 31 -7.83 23.43 -3.67
CA GLU A 31 -7.30 23.06 -2.35
C GLU A 31 -7.67 21.62 -1.97
N TRP A 32 -8.95 21.25 -2.15
CA TRP A 32 -9.42 19.90 -1.86
C TRP A 32 -8.77 18.85 -2.76
N ALA A 33 -8.61 19.16 -4.05
CA ALA A 33 -7.91 18.27 -4.98
C ALA A 33 -6.44 18.08 -4.59
N TYR A 34 -5.74 19.17 -4.26
CA TYR A 34 -4.33 19.11 -3.85
C TYR A 34 -4.14 18.31 -2.56
N ILE A 35 -4.96 18.56 -1.53
CA ILE A 35 -4.90 17.82 -0.25
C ILE A 35 -5.16 16.33 -0.48
N ASN A 36 -6.15 16.00 -1.31
CA ASN A 36 -6.45 14.61 -1.62
C ASN A 36 -5.29 13.93 -2.35
N HIS A 37 -4.67 14.59 -3.34
CA HIS A 37 -3.50 14.05 -4.03
C HIS A 37 -2.32 13.83 -3.08
N VAL A 38 -2.00 14.79 -2.21
CA VAL A 38 -0.92 14.65 -1.22
C VAL A 38 -1.20 13.48 -0.28
N ALA A 39 -2.44 13.37 0.24
CA ALA A 39 -2.82 12.29 1.14
C ALA A 39 -2.69 10.91 0.47
N TRP A 40 -3.19 10.76 -0.75
CA TRP A 40 -3.08 9.49 -1.50
C TRP A 40 -1.64 9.17 -1.90
N SER A 41 -0.85 10.16 -2.31
CA SER A 41 0.58 9.97 -2.59
C SER A 41 1.34 9.53 -1.35
N ALA A 42 1.08 10.15 -0.20
CA ALA A 42 1.69 9.74 1.08
C ALA A 42 1.26 8.32 1.47
N ALA A 43 -0.02 7.99 1.33
CA ALA A 43 -0.53 6.65 1.62
C ALA A 43 0.14 5.57 0.74
N LEU A 44 0.26 5.82 -0.57
CA LEU A 44 0.94 4.90 -1.49
C LEU A 44 2.43 4.75 -1.14
N LEU A 45 3.10 5.83 -0.77
CA LEU A 45 4.51 5.79 -0.34
C LEU A 45 4.68 4.96 0.93
N LEU A 46 3.82 5.16 1.93
CA LEU A 46 3.86 4.36 3.17
C LEU A 46 3.56 2.88 2.89
N LEU A 47 2.60 2.56 2.04
CA LEU A 47 2.32 1.18 1.63
C LEU A 47 3.52 0.56 0.92
N ALA A 48 4.21 1.29 0.04
CA ALA A 48 5.41 0.81 -0.62
C ALA A 48 6.53 0.49 0.40
N VAL A 49 6.69 1.33 1.43
CA VAL A 49 7.65 1.08 2.52
C VAL A 49 7.26 -0.17 3.31
N VAL A 50 5.99 -0.35 3.66
CA VAL A 50 5.52 -1.56 4.37
C VAL A 50 5.77 -2.83 3.55
N VAL A 51 5.48 -2.79 2.25
CA VAL A 51 5.76 -3.92 1.33
C VAL A 51 7.25 -4.19 1.25
N TRP A 52 8.07 -3.15 1.11
CA TRP A 52 9.53 -3.29 1.09
C TRP A 52 10.06 -3.95 2.36
N LEU A 53 9.65 -3.46 3.53
CA LEU A 53 10.03 -4.03 4.83
C LEU A 53 9.59 -5.48 4.96
N SER A 54 8.38 -5.81 4.49
CA SER A 54 7.86 -7.18 4.49
C SER A 54 8.74 -8.14 3.68
N VAL A 55 9.21 -7.71 2.50
CA VAL A 55 10.11 -8.51 1.65
C VAL A 55 11.45 -8.74 2.34
N VAL A 56 12.03 -7.69 2.94
CA VAL A 56 13.29 -7.81 3.70
C VAL A 56 13.13 -8.78 4.87
N LEU A 57 12.04 -8.64 5.63
CA LEU A 57 11.72 -9.46 6.79
C LEU A 57 11.58 -10.96 6.43
N ILE A 58 10.88 -11.26 5.33
CA ILE A 58 10.76 -12.63 4.81
C ILE A 58 12.13 -13.22 4.47
N GLY A 59 13.00 -12.44 3.82
CA GLY A 59 14.34 -12.88 3.44
C GLY A 59 15.21 -13.23 4.66
N VAL A 60 15.18 -12.38 5.68
CA VAL A 60 15.93 -12.59 6.94
C VAL A 60 15.38 -13.80 7.70
N GLU A 61 14.07 -13.92 7.86
CA GLU A 61 13.48 -15.05 8.60
C GLU A 61 13.73 -16.37 7.87
N ASN A 62 13.68 -16.38 6.54
CA ASN A 62 14.01 -17.57 5.78
C ASN A 62 15.48 -18.01 5.97
N GLN A 63 16.42 -17.07 6.07
CA GLN A 63 17.82 -17.38 6.40
C GLN A 63 17.96 -17.89 7.84
N ARG A 64 17.31 -17.23 8.81
CA ARG A 64 17.31 -17.66 10.22
C ARG A 64 16.79 -19.10 10.36
N HIS A 65 15.67 -19.39 9.71
CA HIS A 65 15.05 -20.71 9.74
C HIS A 65 15.92 -21.78 9.04
N ALA A 66 16.57 -21.44 7.92
CA ALA A 66 17.52 -22.35 7.25
C ALA A 66 18.73 -22.70 8.13
N LEU A 67 19.22 -21.75 8.93
CA LEU A 67 20.27 -21.98 9.92
C LEU A 67 19.80 -22.86 11.07
N ALA A 68 18.62 -22.57 11.64
CA ALA A 68 18.03 -23.34 12.73
C ALA A 68 17.77 -24.80 12.35
N THR A 69 17.36 -25.03 11.09
CA THR A 69 17.10 -26.37 10.54
C THR A 69 18.31 -27.03 9.90
N LYS A 70 19.49 -26.41 9.95
CA LYS A 70 20.76 -26.92 9.38
C LYS A 70 20.67 -27.28 7.89
N GLN A 71 19.81 -26.60 7.12
CA GLN A 71 19.59 -26.90 5.69
C GLN A 71 20.78 -26.54 4.80
N CYS A 72 21.65 -25.63 5.24
CA CYS A 72 22.81 -25.15 4.48
C CYS A 72 24.17 -25.49 5.14
N GLN A 73 24.29 -26.69 5.74
CA GLN A 73 25.60 -27.18 6.17
C GLN A 73 26.46 -27.59 4.96
N ASP A 74 27.74 -27.23 4.98
CA ASP A 74 28.66 -27.62 3.93
C ASP A 74 28.88 -29.15 3.95
N LYS A 75 28.85 -29.78 2.78
CA LYS A 75 29.02 -31.23 2.62
C LYS A 75 30.46 -31.68 2.87
N VAL A 76 31.42 -30.79 2.69
CA VAL A 76 32.86 -31.06 2.87
C VAL A 76 33.29 -30.67 4.30
N PHE A 77 32.75 -29.57 4.82
CA PHE A 77 33.07 -29.05 6.15
C PHE A 77 31.82 -28.96 7.03
N THR A 78 31.52 -30.01 7.78
CA THR A 78 30.28 -30.11 8.59
C THR A 78 30.16 -29.05 9.69
N THR A 79 31.25 -28.37 10.03
CA THR A 79 31.29 -27.24 10.97
C THR A 79 31.06 -25.88 10.31
N GLU A 80 31.11 -25.79 8.98
CA GLU A 80 30.94 -24.55 8.22
C GLU A 80 29.56 -24.45 7.55
N ILE A 81 29.12 -23.21 7.35
CA ILE A 81 27.85 -22.88 6.70
C ILE A 81 28.12 -22.48 5.26
N ASP A 82 27.43 -23.12 4.31
CA ASP A 82 27.48 -22.72 2.92
C ASP A 82 26.71 -21.41 2.70
N LYS A 83 27.47 -20.31 2.55
CA LYS A 83 26.94 -18.97 2.28
C LYS A 83 26.23 -18.88 0.92
N LYS A 84 26.58 -19.73 -0.05
CA LYS A 84 25.91 -19.76 -1.35
C LYS A 84 24.51 -20.33 -1.19
N CYS A 85 24.39 -21.48 -0.51
CA CYS A 85 23.09 -22.05 -0.13
C CYS A 85 22.23 -21.04 0.64
N LEU A 86 22.80 -20.35 1.64
CA LEU A 86 22.04 -19.42 2.49
C LEU A 86 21.39 -18.25 1.72
N ARG A 87 21.94 -17.86 0.57
CA ARG A 87 21.37 -16.80 -0.27
C ARG A 87 20.20 -17.26 -1.14
N THR A 88 20.09 -18.56 -1.41
CA THR A 88 19.11 -19.12 -2.37
C THR A 88 18.14 -20.11 -1.74
N VAL A 89 18.41 -20.58 -0.52
CA VAL A 89 17.60 -21.57 0.16
C VAL A 89 16.18 -21.06 0.37
N GLN A 90 15.19 -21.92 0.13
CA GLN A 90 13.81 -21.69 0.54
C GLN A 90 13.49 -22.71 1.61
N SER A 91 13.42 -22.27 2.86
CA SER A 91 13.32 -23.19 4.01
C SER A 91 11.88 -23.59 4.35
N ARG A 92 10.88 -22.91 3.76
CA ARG A 92 9.44 -23.23 3.85
C ARG A 92 8.78 -23.08 2.49
N GLU A 93 7.63 -23.73 2.30
CA GLU A 93 6.91 -23.74 1.02
C GLU A 93 6.31 -22.38 0.63
N HIS A 94 5.95 -21.55 1.62
CA HIS A 94 5.26 -20.30 1.36
C HIS A 94 5.87 -19.11 2.11
N TRP A 95 6.03 -18.00 1.41
CA TRP A 95 6.60 -16.76 1.94
C TRP A 95 5.80 -16.17 3.10
N TRP A 96 4.47 -16.35 3.10
CA TRP A 96 3.61 -15.81 4.17
C TRP A 96 3.87 -16.47 5.52
N GLN A 97 4.36 -17.72 5.53
CA GLN A 97 4.71 -18.41 6.79
C GLN A 97 5.88 -17.72 7.48
N HIS A 98 6.88 -17.29 6.70
CA HIS A 98 8.01 -16.51 7.20
C HIS A 98 7.55 -15.16 7.74
N LEU A 99 6.66 -14.47 7.01
CA LEU A 99 6.11 -13.19 7.42
C LEU A 99 5.27 -13.30 8.71
N GLN A 100 4.36 -14.26 8.79
CA GLN A 100 3.54 -14.49 9.98
C GLN A 100 4.40 -14.86 11.18
N TYR A 101 5.36 -15.77 11.01
CA TYR A 101 6.25 -16.16 12.09
C TYR A 101 7.05 -14.95 12.60
N ALA A 102 7.69 -14.20 11.71
CA ALA A 102 8.48 -13.02 12.08
C ALA A 102 7.64 -11.92 12.74
N LEU A 103 6.38 -11.72 12.34
CA LEU A 103 5.48 -10.76 13.00
C LEU A 103 5.03 -11.23 14.39
N THR A 104 4.71 -12.51 14.54
CA THR A 104 4.21 -13.06 15.81
C THR A 104 5.30 -13.33 16.84
N HIS A 105 6.54 -13.58 16.39
CA HIS A 105 7.70 -13.89 17.24
C HIS A 105 8.74 -12.75 17.22
N SER A 106 8.28 -11.51 17.02
CA SER A 106 9.13 -10.30 17.09
C SER A 106 9.29 -9.73 18.50
N GLY A 107 8.46 -10.17 19.45
CA GLY A 107 8.63 -9.89 20.87
C GLY A 107 9.58 -10.93 21.48
N GLY A 108 10.69 -10.47 22.05
CA GLY A 108 11.64 -11.33 22.74
C GLY A 108 11.04 -11.95 24.00
N ASP A 109 10.40 -13.12 23.83
CA ASP A 109 10.26 -14.10 24.89
C ASP A 109 11.42 -15.10 24.76
N ASP A 110 12.63 -14.60 25.05
CA ASP A 110 13.72 -15.41 25.62
C ASP A 110 13.73 -15.16 27.14
#